data_AF-A0A497Q697-F1
#
_entry.id   AF-A0A497Q697-F1
#
_cell.length_a   1.000
_cell.length_b   1.000
_cell.length_c   1.000
_cell.angle_alpha   90.00
_cell.angle_beta   90.00
_cell.angle_gamma   90.00
#
_symmetry.space_group_name_H-M   'P 1'
#
loop_
_entity.id
_entity.type
_entity.pdbx_description
1 polymer ?
#
loop_
_entity_poly.entity_id
_entity_poly.type
_entity_poly.pdbx_seq_one_letter_code
_entity_poly.pdbx_strand_id
1 'polypeptide(L)'
;MTCVIHGIVFIDAWAAALNNAGAQPSERTDNIVRTKVFWREGQAYPYVSGQAWRYWWRMTLVDKLGWTPSPVTRERKIAYTQADPLRYPDDDIFGYMRAPKVRRDSSGKKLSAQTVTRVSVLKNSPLVSVGPHRPVEDFGVFSRFEGDPVPFEHEFYSTIMKGLFSIDVETAGVFKQMPIAGSQNLPDDFVIPSDFEDKCTETDGMIVLNKEIRVK
;
A
#
# COMPACT_ATOMS: atom_id res chain seq x y z
N MET A 1 -6.57 -26.46 4.41
CA MET A 1 -7.88 -25.87 4.08
C MET A 1 -7.67 -24.37 4.22
N THR A 2 -7.55 -23.63 3.12
CA THR A 2 -7.07 -22.24 3.13
C THR A 2 -7.90 -21.32 4.02
N CYS A 3 -7.30 -20.77 5.07
CA CYS A 3 -7.94 -19.80 5.97
C CYS A 3 -7.75 -18.36 5.47
N VAL A 4 -8.80 -17.79 4.88
CA VAL A 4 -8.84 -16.41 4.42
C VAL A 4 -9.96 -15.66 5.13
N ILE A 5 -9.64 -14.50 5.71
CA ILE A 5 -10.62 -13.60 6.32
C ILE A 5 -11.06 -12.59 5.28
N HIS A 6 -12.37 -12.43 5.07
CA HIS A 6 -12.94 -11.40 4.22
C HIS A 6 -13.76 -10.42 5.07
N GLY A 7 -13.64 -9.13 4.76
CA GLY A 7 -14.37 -8.08 5.46
C GLY A 7 -14.94 -7.02 4.51
N ILE A 8 -16.06 -6.46 4.91
CA ILE A 8 -16.69 -5.30 4.27
C ILE A 8 -16.70 -4.17 5.29
N VAL A 9 -16.29 -2.97 4.87
CA VAL A 9 -16.26 -1.78 5.73
C VAL A 9 -17.12 -0.70 5.11
N PHE A 10 -17.92 -0.03 5.95
CA PHE A 10 -18.62 1.18 5.61
C PHE A 10 -18.08 2.32 6.47
N ILE A 11 -17.70 3.43 5.84
CA ILE A 11 -17.18 4.61 6.51
C ILE A 11 -18.11 5.76 6.18
N ASP A 12 -18.75 6.32 7.20
CA ASP A 12 -19.49 7.56 7.06
C ASP A 12 -18.51 8.72 6.93
N ALA A 13 -18.41 9.29 5.73
CA ALA A 13 -17.50 10.38 5.42
C ALA A 13 -18.33 11.65 5.24
N TRP A 14 -18.42 12.46 6.29
CA TRP A 14 -19.16 13.71 6.31
C TRP A 14 -18.23 14.90 6.02
N ALA A 15 -18.61 15.74 5.05
CA ALA A 15 -17.83 16.90 4.59
C ALA A 15 -16.33 16.60 4.40
N ALA A 16 -16.03 15.46 3.78
CA ALA A 16 -14.70 14.89 3.74
C ALA A 16 -14.04 15.00 2.36
N ALA A 17 -12.71 15.05 2.35
CA ALA A 17 -11.86 15.04 1.16
C ALA A 17 -10.70 14.04 1.36
N LEU A 18 -11.04 12.76 1.57
CA LEU A 18 -10.09 11.76 2.09
C LEU A 18 -8.95 11.40 1.10
N ASN A 19 -9.17 11.56 -0.22
CA ASN A 19 -8.14 11.31 -1.22
C ASN A 19 -8.31 12.22 -2.44
N ASN A 20 -7.40 13.19 -2.57
CA ASN A 20 -7.47 14.22 -3.61
C ASN A 20 -6.70 13.81 -4.87
N ALA A 21 -7.15 14.33 -6.01
CA ALA A 21 -6.56 14.09 -7.33
C ALA A 21 -5.32 14.97 -7.60
N GLY A 22 -5.00 15.89 -6.70
CA GLY A 22 -3.94 16.90 -6.85
C GLY A 22 -4.51 18.27 -7.17
N ALA A 23 -3.62 19.26 -7.33
CA ALA A 23 -3.99 20.60 -7.75
C ALA A 23 -4.25 20.62 -9.26
N GLN A 24 -5.34 21.27 -9.68
CA GLN A 24 -5.61 21.60 -11.07
C GLN A 24 -5.80 23.12 -11.20
N PRO A 25 -5.39 23.74 -12.32
CA PRO A 25 -5.74 25.13 -12.60
C PRO A 25 -7.28 25.26 -12.72
N SER A 26 -7.86 26.31 -12.13
CA SER A 26 -9.30 26.63 -12.27
C SER A 26 -9.49 27.98 -12.96
N GLU A 27 -10.70 28.29 -13.42
CA GLU A 27 -11.03 29.57 -14.03
C GLU A 27 -11.01 30.76 -13.04
N ARG A 28 -11.11 30.50 -11.73
CA ARG A 28 -11.25 31.53 -10.67
C ARG A 28 -10.03 31.68 -9.77
N THR A 29 -9.27 30.61 -9.59
CA THR A 29 -8.09 30.55 -8.73
C THR A 29 -7.00 29.68 -9.36
N ASP A 30 -5.73 29.99 -9.10
CA ASP A 30 -4.60 29.25 -9.66
C ASP A 30 -4.50 27.79 -9.15
N ASN A 31 -5.24 27.40 -8.10
CA ASN A 31 -5.19 26.05 -7.52
C ASN A 31 -6.54 25.60 -6.93
N ILE A 32 -7.23 24.65 -7.58
CA ILE A 32 -8.31 23.86 -6.96
C ILE A 32 -7.80 22.47 -6.56
N VAL A 33 -8.09 22.06 -5.33
CA VAL A 33 -7.82 20.70 -4.84
C VAL A 33 -9.06 19.83 -5.07
N ARG A 34 -9.04 19.06 -6.15
CA ARG A 34 -10.16 18.17 -6.53
C ARG A 34 -10.13 16.86 -5.74
N THR A 35 -11.30 16.32 -5.42
CA THR A 35 -11.45 14.95 -4.91
C THR A 35 -11.40 13.95 -6.07
N LYS A 36 -11.05 12.70 -5.77
CA LYS A 36 -11.08 11.65 -6.80
C LYS A 36 -12.50 11.14 -7.01
N VAL A 37 -12.94 11.15 -8.26
CA VAL A 37 -14.22 10.59 -8.72
C VAL A 37 -13.99 9.64 -9.90
N PHE A 38 -14.84 8.62 -10.03
CA PHE A 38 -15.02 7.91 -11.31
C PHE A 38 -16.46 8.06 -11.76
N TRP A 39 -16.68 7.91 -13.07
CA TRP A 39 -17.97 8.09 -13.69
C TRP A 39 -18.56 6.74 -14.10
N ARG A 40 -19.84 6.55 -13.76
CA ARG A 40 -20.63 5.41 -14.22
C ARG A 40 -22.01 5.92 -14.60
N GLU A 41 -22.44 5.61 -15.82
CA GLU A 41 -23.79 5.96 -16.30
C GLU A 41 -24.10 7.47 -16.16
N GLY A 42 -23.09 8.33 -16.40
CA GLY A 42 -23.23 9.79 -16.27
C GLY A 42 -23.26 10.33 -14.83
N GLN A 43 -23.10 9.47 -13.83
CA GLN A 43 -23.08 9.84 -12.43
C GLN A 43 -21.67 9.74 -11.84
N ALA A 44 -21.34 10.66 -10.94
CA ALA A 44 -20.04 10.72 -10.26
C ALA A 44 -20.07 9.88 -8.98
N TYR A 45 -18.99 9.13 -8.76
CA TYR A 45 -18.78 8.32 -7.56
C TYR A 45 -17.43 8.69 -6.94
N PRO A 46 -17.43 9.44 -5.82
CA PRO A 46 -16.22 9.73 -5.07
C PRO A 46 -15.58 8.44 -4.57
N TYR A 47 -14.24 8.39 -4.61
CA TYR A 47 -13.52 7.21 -4.15
C TYR A 47 -12.16 7.55 -3.52
N VAL A 48 -11.72 6.67 -2.63
CA VAL A 48 -10.36 6.62 -2.10
C VAL A 48 -9.65 5.47 -2.79
N SER A 49 -8.51 5.75 -3.43
CA SER A 49 -7.73 4.70 -4.08
C SER A 49 -7.30 3.61 -3.10
N GLY A 50 -7.23 2.36 -3.58
CA GLY A 50 -6.77 1.23 -2.75
C GLY A 50 -5.37 1.47 -2.16
N GLN A 51 -4.50 2.20 -2.87
CA GLN A 51 -3.17 2.58 -2.38
C GLN A 51 -3.21 3.56 -1.21
N ALA A 52 -4.09 4.56 -1.24
CA ALA A 52 -4.27 5.48 -0.12
C ALA A 52 -4.79 4.75 1.12
N TRP A 53 -5.77 3.85 0.94
CA TRP A 53 -6.27 3.04 2.05
C TRP A 53 -5.19 2.10 2.62
N ARG A 54 -4.38 1.45 1.76
CA ARG A 54 -3.22 0.66 2.21
C ARG A 54 -2.20 1.48 2.97
N TYR A 55 -1.94 2.71 2.54
CA TYR A 55 -1.05 3.61 3.25
C TYR A 55 -1.56 3.89 4.67
N TRP A 56 -2.86 4.12 4.85
CA TRP A 56 -3.44 4.28 6.19
C TRP A 56 -3.30 3.04 7.07
N TRP A 57 -3.50 1.84 6.50
CA TRP A 57 -3.24 0.59 7.22
C TRP A 57 -1.79 0.52 7.70
N ARG A 58 -0.82 0.76 6.81
CA ARG A 58 0.61 0.78 7.18
C ARG A 58 0.89 1.78 8.32
N MET A 59 0.43 3.01 8.17
CA MET A 59 0.62 4.05 9.20
C MET A 59 0.01 3.65 10.54
N THR A 60 -1.18 3.06 10.52
CA THR A 60 -1.87 2.58 11.73
C THR A 60 -1.11 1.43 12.38
N LEU A 61 -0.57 0.48 11.59
CA LEU A 61 0.21 -0.64 12.11
C LEU A 61 1.55 -0.19 12.70
N VAL A 62 2.20 0.80 12.09
CA VAL A 62 3.41 1.44 12.65
C VAL A 62 3.07 2.15 13.96
N ASP A 63 2.03 2.98 13.99
CA ASP A 63 1.65 3.79 15.16
C ASP A 63 1.11 2.95 16.33
N LYS A 64 0.25 1.96 16.05
CA LYS A 64 -0.47 1.19 17.07
C LYS A 64 0.20 -0.11 17.46
N LEU A 65 0.93 -0.75 16.54
CA LEU A 65 1.58 -2.05 16.78
C LEU A 65 3.11 -1.97 16.72
N GLY A 66 3.69 -0.78 16.55
CA GLY A 66 5.14 -0.58 16.53
C GLY A 66 5.84 -1.28 15.38
N TRP A 67 5.13 -1.54 14.28
CA TRP A 67 5.72 -2.20 13.12
C TRP A 67 6.90 -1.39 12.55
N THR A 68 7.96 -2.10 12.18
CA THR A 68 9.09 -1.50 11.47
C THR A 68 8.81 -1.57 9.97
N PRO A 69 8.59 -0.44 9.27
CA PRO A 69 8.33 -0.45 7.84
C PRO A 69 9.61 -0.81 7.06
N SER A 70 9.45 -1.45 5.90
CA SER A 70 10.61 -1.78 5.06
C SER A 70 11.23 -0.52 4.46
N PRO A 71 12.56 -0.32 4.55
CA PRO A 71 13.22 0.83 3.94
C PRO A 71 12.99 0.87 2.42
N VAL A 72 12.62 2.04 1.91
CA VAL A 72 12.36 2.25 0.48
C VAL A 72 13.59 2.83 -0.20
N THR A 73 14.11 2.10 -1.20
CA THR A 73 15.16 2.62 -2.10
C THR A 73 14.49 3.25 -3.32
N ARG A 74 14.87 4.48 -3.66
CA ARG A 74 14.38 5.20 -4.84
C ARG A 74 15.50 5.36 -5.87
N GLU A 75 15.28 4.82 -7.05
CA GLU A 75 16.05 5.12 -8.25
C GLU A 75 15.24 6.02 -9.18
N ARG A 76 15.86 6.56 -10.24
CA ARG A 76 15.26 7.59 -11.14
C ARG A 76 13.79 7.36 -11.55
N LYS A 77 13.37 6.12 -11.78
CA LYS A 77 12.01 5.78 -12.25
C LYS A 77 11.33 4.64 -11.48
N ILE A 78 11.99 4.10 -10.45
CA ILE A 78 11.49 2.95 -9.69
C ILE A 78 11.74 3.16 -8.20
N ALA A 79 10.79 2.69 -7.39
CA ALA A 79 10.94 2.59 -5.95
C ALA A 79 10.64 1.15 -5.54
N TYR A 80 11.46 0.58 -4.68
CA TYR A 80 11.29 -0.78 -4.16
C TYR A 80 11.70 -0.85 -2.69
N THR A 81 11.08 -1.76 -1.96
CA THR A 81 11.40 -2.05 -0.56
C THR A 81 12.63 -2.96 -0.48
N GLN A 82 13.11 -3.25 0.74
CA GLN A 82 14.25 -4.17 0.91
C GLN A 82 13.94 -5.58 0.41
N ALA A 83 12.66 -5.98 0.38
CA ALA A 83 12.23 -7.33 0.06
C ALA A 83 12.76 -8.36 1.09
N ASP A 84 12.69 -8.00 2.37
CA ASP A 84 13.12 -8.82 3.51
C ASP A 84 11.93 -9.00 4.47
N PRO A 85 11.02 -9.95 4.18
CA PRO A 85 9.79 -10.14 4.96
C PRO A 85 10.01 -10.81 6.31
N LEU A 86 11.22 -11.33 6.60
CA LEU A 86 11.56 -11.80 7.93
C LEU A 86 11.75 -10.61 8.88
N ARG A 87 12.52 -9.61 8.44
CA ARG A 87 12.80 -8.41 9.26
C ARG A 87 11.68 -7.38 9.24
N TYR A 88 10.98 -7.24 8.11
CA TYR A 88 9.99 -6.19 7.92
C TYR A 88 8.59 -6.78 7.71
N PRO A 89 7.69 -6.71 8.71
CA PRO A 89 6.32 -7.22 8.58
C PRO A 89 5.53 -6.49 7.48
N ASP A 90 5.93 -5.27 7.10
CA ASP A 90 5.35 -4.58 5.94
C ASP A 90 5.60 -5.33 4.62
N ASP A 91 6.81 -5.85 4.40
CA ASP A 91 7.14 -6.64 3.21
C ASP A 91 6.37 -7.97 3.20
N ASP A 92 6.16 -8.58 4.37
CA ASP A 92 5.33 -9.78 4.51
C ASP A 92 3.85 -9.49 4.13
N ILE A 93 3.24 -8.53 4.83
CA ILE A 93 1.78 -8.37 4.82
C ILE A 93 1.29 -7.60 3.59
N PHE A 94 2.05 -6.59 3.17
CA PHE A 94 1.71 -5.78 2.01
C PHE A 94 2.40 -6.27 0.72
N GLY A 95 3.35 -7.20 0.82
CA GLY A 95 4.03 -7.75 -0.35
C GLY A 95 4.93 -6.75 -1.06
N TYR A 96 5.71 -7.26 -1.99
CA TYR A 96 6.72 -6.51 -2.73
C TYR A 96 7.01 -7.16 -4.07
N MET A 97 7.65 -6.41 -4.94
CA MET A 97 8.28 -6.90 -6.15
C MET A 97 9.62 -6.19 -6.30
N ARG A 98 10.70 -6.96 -6.34
CA ARG A 98 12.05 -6.45 -6.52
C ARG A 98 12.70 -7.18 -7.69
N ALA A 99 12.91 -6.45 -8.77
CA ALA A 99 13.57 -6.91 -9.98
C ALA A 99 14.90 -6.14 -10.13
N PRO A 100 15.99 -6.59 -9.48
CA PRO A 100 17.27 -5.93 -9.63
C PRO A 100 17.73 -6.00 -11.09
N LYS A 101 18.32 -4.91 -11.60
CA LYS A 101 18.98 -4.95 -12.91
C LYS A 101 20.17 -5.90 -12.82
N VAL A 102 20.32 -6.78 -13.81
CA VAL A 102 21.50 -7.66 -13.95
C VAL A 102 22.76 -6.80 -13.95
N ARG A 103 23.51 -6.84 -12.85
CA ARG A 103 24.85 -6.25 -12.79
C ARG A 103 25.84 -7.28 -13.29
N ARG A 104 26.76 -6.87 -14.16
CA ARG A 104 27.92 -7.69 -14.53
C ARG A 104 29.07 -7.23 -13.65
N ASP A 105 29.83 -8.17 -13.11
CA ASP A 105 31.10 -7.83 -12.47
C ASP A 105 32.12 -7.31 -13.50
N SER A 106 33.29 -6.87 -13.02
CA SER A 106 34.42 -6.44 -13.86
C SER A 106 34.99 -7.56 -14.76
N SER A 107 34.57 -8.80 -14.54
CA SER A 107 34.95 -9.99 -15.30
C SER A 107 33.87 -10.42 -16.30
N GLY A 108 32.77 -9.66 -16.41
CA GLY A 108 31.66 -9.95 -17.33
C GLY A 108 30.67 -11.03 -16.84
N LYS A 109 30.87 -11.61 -15.65
CA LYS A 109 29.97 -12.60 -15.05
C LYS A 109 28.70 -11.88 -14.58
N LYS A 110 27.53 -12.43 -14.95
CA LYS A 110 26.25 -11.96 -14.42
C LYS A 110 26.23 -12.26 -12.92
N LEU A 111 26.15 -11.23 -12.08
CA LEU A 111 25.75 -11.40 -10.69
C LEU A 111 24.29 -11.83 -10.67
N SER A 112 23.93 -12.78 -9.80
CA SER A 112 22.57 -13.28 -9.62
C SER A 112 21.63 -12.12 -9.29
N ALA A 113 20.90 -11.64 -10.28
CA ALA A 113 19.85 -10.66 -10.12
C ALA A 113 18.52 -11.40 -10.20
N GLN A 114 18.17 -12.09 -9.12
CA GLN A 114 16.92 -12.83 -9.05
C GLN A 114 15.77 -11.87 -8.78
N THR A 115 14.69 -12.03 -9.55
CA THR A 115 13.46 -11.28 -9.30
C THR A 115 12.69 -11.97 -8.21
N VAL A 116 12.45 -11.26 -7.11
CA VAL A 116 11.62 -11.75 -6.00
C VAL A 116 10.30 -11.00 -5.98
N THR A 117 9.22 -11.74 -5.80
CA THR A 117 7.86 -11.22 -5.73
C THR A 117 7.10 -11.92 -4.62
N ARG A 118 6.41 -11.12 -3.80
CA ARG A 118 5.46 -11.57 -2.80
C ARG A 118 4.11 -10.92 -3.06
N VAL A 119 3.10 -11.75 -3.30
CA VAL A 119 1.72 -11.29 -3.38
C VAL A 119 1.30 -10.81 -1.99
N SER A 120 0.66 -9.65 -1.94
CA SER A 120 0.16 -9.07 -0.70
C SER A 120 -0.80 -10.02 0.02
N VAL A 121 -0.52 -10.29 1.30
CA VAL A 121 -1.40 -11.04 2.21
C VAL A 121 -2.67 -10.25 2.48
N LEU A 122 -2.53 -8.95 2.74
CA LEU A 122 -3.65 -8.01 2.88
C LEU A 122 -3.99 -7.41 1.51
N LYS A 123 -5.17 -7.74 0.99
CA LYS A 123 -5.70 -7.15 -0.24
C LYS A 123 -6.91 -6.30 0.09
N ASN A 124 -7.11 -5.24 -0.67
CA ASN A 124 -8.21 -4.32 -0.46
C ASN A 124 -8.70 -3.72 -1.77
N SER A 125 -10.00 -3.43 -1.84
CA SER A 125 -10.57 -2.61 -2.90
C SER A 125 -10.22 -1.14 -2.68
N PRO A 126 -10.51 -0.24 -3.63
CA PRO A 126 -10.76 1.16 -3.31
C PRO A 126 -11.94 1.29 -2.33
N LEU A 127 -12.00 2.39 -1.58
CA LEU A 127 -13.23 2.78 -0.88
C LEU A 127 -14.06 3.60 -1.85
N VAL A 128 -15.30 3.21 -2.10
CA VAL A 128 -16.16 3.83 -3.12
C VAL A 128 -17.47 4.26 -2.49
N SER A 129 -17.95 5.45 -2.85
CA SER A 129 -19.27 5.93 -2.45
C SER A 129 -20.35 4.88 -2.80
N VAL A 130 -21.22 4.56 -1.83
CA VAL A 130 -22.29 3.56 -2.02
C VAL A 130 -23.28 3.98 -3.11
N GLY A 131 -23.51 5.28 -3.26
CA GLY A 131 -24.36 5.86 -4.29
C GLY A 131 -23.65 6.98 -5.06
N PRO A 132 -24.27 7.48 -6.13
CA PRO A 132 -23.75 8.63 -6.86
C PRO A 132 -23.74 9.86 -5.96
N HIS A 133 -22.63 10.59 -5.95
CA HIS A 133 -22.49 11.81 -5.17
C HIS A 133 -21.57 12.77 -5.91
N ARG A 134 -22.06 13.98 -6.22
CA ARG A 134 -21.21 15.01 -6.82
C ARG A 134 -20.48 15.74 -5.70
N PRO A 135 -19.13 15.79 -5.71
CA PRO A 135 -18.40 16.65 -4.78
C PRO A 135 -18.89 18.10 -4.89
N VAL A 136 -18.89 18.77 -3.75
CA VAL A 136 -19.21 20.20 -3.64
C VAL A 136 -17.90 20.97 -3.66
N GLU A 137 -17.83 22.00 -4.49
CA GLU A 137 -16.74 22.97 -4.48
C GLU A 137 -16.97 23.99 -3.36
N ASP A 138 -15.92 24.28 -2.60
CA ASP A 138 -15.91 25.29 -1.56
C ASP A 138 -14.76 26.26 -1.76
N PHE A 139 -15.09 27.55 -1.67
CA PHE A 139 -14.17 28.65 -1.85
C PHE A 139 -13.71 29.15 -0.48
N GLY A 140 -12.41 29.05 -0.23
CA GLY A 140 -11.76 29.54 0.97
C GLY A 140 -10.86 30.72 0.66
N VAL A 141 -10.66 31.56 1.67
CA VAL A 141 -9.68 32.65 1.62
C VAL A 141 -8.79 32.54 2.84
N PHE A 142 -7.48 32.41 2.62
CA PHE A 142 -6.53 32.61 3.69
C PHE A 142 -6.27 34.11 3.83
N SER A 143 -6.81 34.71 4.90
CA SER A 143 -6.45 36.07 5.31
C SER A 143 -5.92 36.03 6.74
N ARG A 144 -4.79 36.71 6.96
CA ARG A 144 -4.35 37.15 8.29
C ARG A 144 -4.45 38.68 8.27
N PHE A 145 -4.56 39.32 9.42
CA PHE A 145 -4.80 40.76 9.57
C PHE A 145 -3.79 41.70 8.85
N GLU A 146 -2.79 41.15 8.15
CA GLU A 146 -1.84 41.85 7.28
C GLU A 146 -1.70 41.12 5.94
N GLY A 147 -1.62 41.88 4.85
CA GLY A 147 -1.38 41.39 3.49
C GLY A 147 -2.65 41.10 2.69
N ASP A 148 -2.45 40.77 1.41
CA ASP A 148 -3.54 40.44 0.50
C ASP A 148 -4.07 39.02 0.76
N PRO A 149 -5.40 38.82 0.77
CA PRO A 149 -5.98 37.50 0.95
C PRO A 149 -5.61 36.55 -0.19
N VAL A 150 -5.23 35.31 0.15
CA VAL A 150 -4.89 34.27 -0.83
C VAL A 150 -6.11 33.35 -1.01
N PRO A 151 -6.79 33.38 -2.18
CA PRO A 151 -7.93 32.52 -2.44
C PRO A 151 -7.47 31.09 -2.75
N PHE A 152 -8.27 30.11 -2.33
CA PHE A 152 -8.09 28.71 -2.69
C PHE A 152 -9.44 28.02 -2.81
N GLU A 153 -9.53 27.01 -3.66
CA GLU A 153 -10.73 26.20 -3.82
C GLU A 153 -10.43 24.74 -3.50
N HIS A 154 -11.40 24.05 -2.91
CA HIS A 154 -11.30 22.62 -2.70
C HIS A 154 -12.65 21.95 -2.87
N GLU A 155 -12.62 20.65 -3.17
CA GLU A 155 -13.82 19.84 -3.18
C GLU A 155 -13.94 19.01 -1.90
N PHE A 156 -15.16 18.76 -1.48
CA PHE A 156 -15.48 17.75 -0.47
C PHE A 156 -16.75 16.98 -0.85
N TYR A 157 -17.00 15.87 -0.17
CA TYR A 157 -18.21 15.05 -0.33
C TYR A 157 -18.77 14.62 1.02
N SER A 158 -20.07 14.30 1.05
CA SER A 158 -20.73 13.69 2.19
C SER A 158 -21.42 12.40 1.76
N THR A 159 -20.78 11.25 2.00
CA THR A 159 -21.30 9.95 1.57
C THR A 159 -20.76 8.81 2.42
N ILE A 160 -21.49 7.69 2.42
CA ILE A 160 -21.00 6.43 2.97
C ILE A 160 -20.08 5.78 1.94
N MET A 161 -18.84 5.52 2.34
CA MET A 161 -17.84 4.83 1.54
C MET A 161 -17.83 3.34 1.86
N LYS A 162 -17.88 2.48 0.84
CA LYS A 162 -17.79 1.03 0.96
C LYS A 162 -16.43 0.53 0.51
N GLY A 163 -15.81 -0.30 1.34
CA GLY A 163 -14.57 -1.03 1.07
C GLY A 163 -14.69 -2.53 1.28
N LEU A 164 -13.86 -3.28 0.60
CA LEU A 164 -13.66 -4.72 0.79
C LEU A 164 -12.21 -4.98 1.12
N PHE A 165 -11.93 -5.90 2.03
CA PHE A 165 -10.58 -6.40 2.27
C PHE A 165 -10.57 -7.91 2.45
N SER A 166 -9.40 -8.50 2.22
CA SER A 166 -9.13 -9.90 2.52
C SER A 166 -7.74 -10.07 3.13
N ILE A 167 -7.62 -10.96 4.10
CA ILE A 167 -6.34 -11.31 4.75
C ILE A 167 -6.16 -12.83 4.60
N ASP A 168 -5.11 -13.23 3.90
CA ASP A 168 -4.73 -14.63 3.74
C ASP A 168 -3.83 -15.07 4.90
N VAL A 169 -4.45 -15.56 5.98
CA VAL A 169 -3.76 -15.85 7.24
C VAL A 169 -2.75 -17.00 7.09
N GLU A 170 -3.00 -17.92 6.15
CA GLU A 170 -2.09 -19.04 5.92
C GLU A 170 -0.78 -18.62 5.29
N THR A 171 -0.78 -17.61 4.43
CA THR A 171 0.43 -17.16 3.74
C THR A 171 1.21 -16.11 4.52
N ALA A 172 0.59 -15.43 5.50
CA ALA A 172 1.27 -14.53 6.44
C ALA A 172 2.43 -15.26 7.16
N GLY A 173 3.65 -14.74 7.07
CA GLY A 173 4.85 -15.34 7.65
C GLY A 173 5.31 -16.66 7.02
N VAL A 174 4.81 -17.00 5.82
CA VAL A 174 5.26 -18.16 5.03
C VAL A 174 5.91 -17.67 3.75
N PHE A 175 7.19 -17.99 3.57
CA PHE A 175 8.03 -17.44 2.50
C PHE A 175 8.58 -18.57 1.63
N LYS A 176 8.26 -18.51 0.34
CA LYS A 176 8.70 -19.50 -0.65
C LYS A 176 10.05 -19.10 -1.23
N GLN A 177 11.04 -19.97 -1.13
CA GLN A 177 12.31 -19.81 -1.86
C GLN A 177 12.22 -20.37 -3.27
N MET A 178 11.39 -21.39 -3.51
CA MET A 178 11.22 -21.97 -4.84
C MET A 178 10.26 -21.15 -5.72
N PRO A 179 10.53 -21.02 -7.03
CA PRO A 179 9.65 -20.34 -7.96
C PRO A 179 8.38 -21.15 -8.23
N ILE A 180 7.23 -20.65 -7.78
CA ILE A 180 5.91 -21.22 -8.09
C ILE A 180 5.13 -20.21 -8.92
N ALA A 181 4.89 -20.53 -10.20
CA ALA A 181 4.04 -19.73 -11.11
C ALA A 181 4.29 -18.21 -11.06
N GLY A 182 5.56 -17.79 -11.00
CA GLY A 182 5.94 -16.36 -10.93
C GLY A 182 5.96 -15.76 -9.52
N SER A 183 5.78 -16.56 -8.47
CA SER A 183 5.95 -16.16 -7.07
C SER A 183 7.17 -16.86 -6.46
N GLN A 184 8.22 -16.07 -6.22
CA GLN A 184 9.40 -16.45 -5.46
C GLN A 184 9.63 -15.35 -4.43
N ASN A 185 9.45 -15.63 -3.14
CA ASN A 185 9.46 -14.58 -2.12
C ASN A 185 10.90 -14.23 -1.70
N LEU A 186 11.76 -15.23 -1.63
CA LEU A 186 13.15 -15.09 -1.20
C LEU A 186 14.07 -15.58 -2.33
N PRO A 187 15.27 -14.99 -2.48
CA PRO A 187 16.24 -15.47 -3.47
C PRO A 187 16.75 -16.87 -3.10
N ASP A 188 17.31 -17.59 -4.09
CA ASP A 188 17.79 -18.97 -3.92
C ASP A 188 18.95 -19.07 -2.92
N ASP A 189 19.76 -18.01 -2.82
CA ASP A 189 20.89 -17.88 -1.89
C ASP A 189 20.51 -17.17 -0.58
N PHE A 190 19.21 -17.08 -0.26
CA PHE A 190 18.77 -16.44 0.98
C PHE A 190 19.26 -17.20 2.21
N VAL A 191 20.09 -16.53 3.01
CA VAL A 191 20.54 -17.03 4.30
C VAL A 191 19.64 -16.45 5.39
N ILE A 192 19.07 -17.34 6.22
CA ILE A 192 18.30 -16.92 7.40
C ILE A 192 19.23 -16.13 8.32
N PRO A 193 18.87 -14.89 8.71
CA PRO A 193 19.68 -14.13 9.67
C PRO A 193 19.78 -14.87 11.01
N SER A 194 20.93 -14.78 11.68
CA SER A 194 21.17 -15.43 12.99
C SER A 194 20.06 -15.16 14.01
N ASP A 195 19.52 -13.95 14.01
CA ASP A 195 18.48 -13.51 14.95
C ASP A 195 17.10 -14.13 14.66
N PHE A 196 16.98 -14.93 13.60
CA PHE A 196 15.75 -15.61 13.16
C PHE A 196 15.87 -17.13 13.12
N GLU A 197 17.03 -17.71 13.41
CA GLU A 197 17.24 -19.18 13.36
C GLU A 197 16.32 -19.94 14.32
N ASP A 198 16.02 -19.36 15.49
CA ASP A 198 15.10 -19.92 16.50
C ASP A 198 13.62 -19.51 16.28
N LYS A 199 13.38 -18.60 15.34
CA LYS A 199 12.07 -17.95 15.09
C LYS A 199 11.37 -18.46 13.84
N CYS A 200 12.02 -19.31 13.07
CA CYS A 200 11.45 -19.91 11.88
C CYS A 200 11.91 -21.34 11.68
N THR A 201 11.17 -22.07 10.87
CA THR A 201 11.50 -23.43 10.46
C THR A 201 11.52 -23.50 8.94
N GLU A 202 12.49 -24.23 8.41
CA GLU A 202 12.54 -24.54 6.99
C GLU A 202 11.81 -25.87 6.73
N THR A 203 10.87 -25.88 5.80
CA THR A 203 10.09 -27.06 5.43
C THR A 203 9.72 -26.98 3.95
N ASP A 204 10.07 -28.01 3.18
CA ASP A 204 9.74 -28.14 1.74
C ASP A 204 10.12 -26.90 0.89
N GLY A 205 11.29 -26.30 1.14
CA GLY A 205 11.77 -25.09 0.43
C GLY A 205 10.95 -23.83 0.75
N MET A 206 10.27 -23.83 1.90
CA MET A 206 9.62 -22.66 2.49
C MET A 206 10.24 -22.36 3.85
N ILE A 207 10.37 -21.07 4.15
CA ILE A 207 10.69 -20.58 5.48
C ILE A 207 9.37 -20.16 6.14
N VAL A 208 9.07 -20.75 7.29
CA VAL A 208 7.83 -20.51 8.04
C VAL A 208 8.18 -19.88 9.38
N LEU A 209 7.69 -18.67 9.65
CA LEU A 209 7.82 -18.04 10.96
C LEU A 209 7.02 -18.83 12.01
N ASN A 210 7.53 -18.89 13.24
CA ASN A 210 6.83 -19.50 14.36
C ASN A 210 5.46 -18.84 14.57
N LYS A 211 4.48 -19.63 14.99
CA LYS A 211 3.09 -19.16 15.16
C LYS A 211 2.97 -17.93 16.07
N GLU A 212 3.79 -17.85 17.11
CA GLU A 212 3.82 -16.74 18.07
C GLU A 212 4.23 -15.40 17.44
N ILE A 213 5.00 -15.46 16.36
CA ILE A 213 5.43 -14.28 15.60
C ILE A 213 4.38 -13.94 14.55
N ARG A 214 3.82 -14.95 13.87
CA ARG A 214 2.79 -14.79 12.84
C ARG A 214 1.49 -14.17 13.35
N VAL A 215 1.22 -14.27 14.65
CA VAL A 215 -0.05 -13.84 15.29
C VAL A 215 0.09 -12.47 15.98
N LYS A 216 1.31 -11.94 16.14
CA LYS A 216 1.57 -10.62 16.72
C LYS A 216 1.46 -9.52 15.66
#